data_AF-A0A9Q3I7B9-F1
#
_entry.id   AF-A0A9Q3I7B9-F1
#
_cell.length_a   1.000
_cell.length_b   1.000
_cell.length_c   1.000
_cell.angle_alpha   90.00
_cell.angle_beta   90.00
_cell.angle_gamma   90.00
#
_symmetry.space_group_name_H-M   'P 1'
#
loop_
_entity.id
_entity.type
_entity.pdbx_description
1 polymer ?
#
loop_
_entity_poly.entity_id
_entity_poly.type
_entity_poly.pdbx_seq_one_letter_code
_entity_poly.pdbx_strand_id
1 'polypeptide(L)'
;MRPKDYNLWFDGKELERLIKRVENIADIEGESGRDIARQIFFWTKDQDISYHIEGIPRYETGNWEKLKLDMKRRWGTVSPERRYKLSTIDQLFTKIQQ
;
A
#
# COMPACT_ATOMS: atom_id res chain seq x y z
N MET A 1 -11.53 10.99 3.02
CA MET A 1 -10.16 11.34 3.36
C MET A 1 -9.39 11.55 2.07
N ARG A 2 -8.64 12.66 1.92
CA ARG A 2 -7.80 12.85 0.73
C ARG A 2 -6.34 12.48 1.05
N PRO A 3 -5.71 11.57 0.29
CA PRO A 3 -4.30 11.18 0.46
C PRO A 3 -3.30 12.29 0.70
N LYS A 4 -3.45 13.36 -0.09
CA LYS A 4 -2.58 14.53 -0.08
C LYS A 4 -2.60 15.28 1.25
N ASP A 5 -3.73 15.28 1.95
CA ASP A 5 -3.90 16.01 3.21
C ASP A 5 -3.12 15.32 4.34
N TYR A 6 -2.79 14.03 4.17
CA TYR A 6 -2.13 13.17 5.17
C TYR A 6 -0.80 12.57 4.71
N ASN A 7 -0.32 12.95 3.51
CA ASN A 7 0.84 12.35 2.84
C ASN A 7 0.77 10.81 2.81
N LEU A 8 -0.42 10.29 2.50
CA LEU A 8 -0.69 8.85 2.39
C LEU A 8 -0.57 8.41 0.94
N TRP A 9 0.62 7.94 0.56
CA TRP A 9 0.84 7.38 -0.77
C TRP A 9 1.35 5.95 -0.65
N PHE A 10 0.76 5.06 -1.44
CA PHE A 10 1.15 3.67 -1.57
C PHE A 10 1.97 3.48 -2.85
N ASP A 11 3.17 2.96 -2.68
CA ASP A 11 4.14 2.65 -3.74
C ASP A 11 4.35 1.13 -3.91
N GLY A 12 3.47 0.31 -3.33
CA GLY A 12 3.61 -1.14 -3.31
C GLY A 12 4.45 -1.70 -2.15
N LYS A 13 5.03 -0.86 -1.29
CA LYS A 13 5.87 -1.26 -0.14
C LYS A 13 5.20 -0.91 1.18
N GLU A 14 5.70 -1.51 2.27
CA GLU A 14 5.31 -1.18 3.65
C GLU A 14 3.77 -1.18 3.87
N LEU A 15 3.06 -2.12 3.22
CA LEU A 15 1.59 -2.16 3.20
C LEU A 15 0.97 -2.13 4.60
N GLU A 16 1.57 -2.82 5.58
CA GLU A 16 1.05 -2.84 6.94
C GLU A 16 1.12 -1.45 7.61
N ARG A 17 2.19 -0.70 7.33
CA ARG A 17 2.34 0.68 7.82
C ARG A 17 1.30 1.60 7.19
N LEU A 18 1.01 1.42 5.89
CA LEU A 18 -0.06 2.15 5.21
C LEU A 18 -1.41 1.84 5.86
N ILE A 19 -1.78 0.56 5.98
CA ILE A 19 -3.04 0.12 6.58
C ILE A 19 -3.25 0.76 7.96
N LYS A 20 -2.25 0.71 8.84
CA LYS A 20 -2.35 1.30 10.17
C LYS A 20 -2.61 2.80 10.15
N ARG A 21 -1.92 3.54 9.27
CA ARG A 21 -2.10 5.00 9.16
C ARG A 21 -3.49 5.36 8.64
N VAL A 22 -3.96 4.60 7.67
CA VAL A 22 -5.27 4.75 7.06
C VAL A 22 -6.38 4.54 8.09
N GLU A 23 -6.29 3.46 8.86
CA GLU A 23 -7.29 3.14 9.88
C GLU A 23 -7.31 4.21 10.98
N ASN A 24 -6.14 4.70 11.40
CA ASN A 24 -6.06 5.78 12.37
C ASN A 24 -6.72 7.08 11.86
N ILE A 25 -6.54 7.44 10.60
CA ILE A 25 -7.14 8.69 10.08
C ILE A 25 -8.64 8.50 9.83
N ALA A 26 -9.06 7.31 9.37
CA ALA A 26 -10.48 7.00 9.26
C ALA A 26 -11.19 7.08 10.62
N ASP A 27 -10.55 6.62 11.70
CA ASP A 27 -11.06 6.76 13.07
C ASP A 27 -11.21 8.24 13.48
N ILE A 28 -10.22 9.09 13.14
CA ILE A 28 -10.25 10.54 13.40
C ILE A 28 -11.37 11.24 12.61
N GLU A 29 -11.55 10.86 11.34
CA GLU A 29 -12.51 11.48 10.41
C GLU A 29 -13.92 10.87 10.51
N GLY A 30 -14.10 9.81 11.31
CA GLY A 30 -15.37 9.08 11.42
C GLY A 30 -15.74 8.28 10.16
N GLU A 31 -14.76 7.86 9.36
CA GLU A 31 -14.97 7.06 8.15
C GLU A 31 -15.11 5.58 8.46
N SER A 32 -16.04 4.93 7.76
CA SER A 32 -16.23 3.49 7.89
C SER A 32 -15.21 2.71 7.05
N GLY A 33 -15.03 1.43 7.34
CA GLY A 33 -14.25 0.54 6.47
C GLY A 33 -14.76 0.52 5.01
N ARG A 34 -16.06 0.73 4.80
CA ARG A 34 -16.62 0.83 3.45
C ARG A 34 -16.10 2.05 2.70
N ASP A 35 -15.95 3.17 3.39
CA ASP A 35 -15.43 4.41 2.82
C ASP A 35 -13.95 4.26 2.49
N ILE A 36 -13.16 3.62 3.36
CA ILE A 36 -11.76 3.28 3.12
C ILE A 36 -11.63 2.42 1.85
N ALA A 37 -12.39 1.32 1.78
CA ALA A 37 -12.32 0.37 0.67
C ALA A 37 -12.60 1.02 -0.68
N ARG A 38 -13.49 2.03 -0.72
CA ARG A 38 -13.84 2.81 -1.92
C ARG A 38 -12.84 3.89 -2.29
N GLN A 39 -11.93 4.27 -1.39
CA GLN A 39 -11.00 5.37 -1.63
C GLN A 39 -9.58 4.90 -1.89
N ILE A 40 -9.21 3.70 -1.44
CA ILE A 40 -7.80 3.28 -1.38
C ILE A 40 -7.10 3.16 -2.74
N PHE A 41 -7.83 3.00 -3.84
CA PHE A 41 -7.24 3.01 -5.19
C PHE A 41 -6.73 4.40 -5.61
N PHE A 42 -7.27 5.48 -5.04
CA PHE A 42 -6.76 6.85 -5.25
C PHE A 42 -5.46 7.14 -4.47
N TRP A 43 -5.03 6.21 -3.62
CA TRP A 43 -3.93 6.45 -2.68
C TRP A 43 -2.59 6.01 -3.24
N THR A 44 -2.51 5.81 -4.54
CA THR A 44 -1.28 5.57 -5.26
C THR A 44 -1.21 6.52 -6.45
N LYS A 45 0.00 6.88 -6.85
CA LYS A 45 0.25 7.60 -8.12
C LYS A 45 0.55 6.63 -9.26
N ASP A 46 0.71 5.36 -8.95
CA ASP A 46 1.01 4.29 -9.90
C ASP A 46 -0.32 3.72 -10.42
N GLN A 47 -0.55 3.87 -11.73
CA GLN A 47 -1.79 3.42 -12.38
C GLN A 47 -1.94 1.90 -12.35
N ASP A 48 -0.85 1.13 -12.37
CA ASP A 48 -0.91 -0.33 -12.33
C ASP A 48 -1.34 -0.80 -10.93
N ILE A 49 -0.81 -0.18 -9.87
CA ILE A 49 -1.26 -0.46 -8.50
C ILE A 49 -2.74 -0.09 -8.34
N SER A 50 -3.15 1.06 -8.87
CA SER A 50 -4.54 1.52 -8.79
C SER A 50 -5.49 0.53 -9.47
N TYR A 51 -5.20 0.16 -10.72
CA TYR A 51 -5.96 -0.82 -11.50
C TYR A 51 -6.03 -2.18 -10.80
N HIS A 52 -4.92 -2.65 -10.21
CA HIS A 52 -4.92 -3.89 -9.46
C HIS A 52 -5.81 -3.84 -8.22
N ILE A 53 -5.87 -2.71 -7.51
CA ILE A 53 -6.76 -2.54 -6.36
C ILE A 53 -8.22 -2.55 -6.81
N GLU A 54 -8.57 -1.82 -7.88
CA GLU A 54 -9.92 -1.81 -8.46
C GLU A 54 -10.36 -3.19 -8.97
N GLY A 55 -9.42 -3.96 -9.55
CA GLY A 55 -9.67 -5.29 -10.07
C GLY A 55 -9.82 -6.39 -9.02
N ILE A 56 -9.67 -6.11 -7.72
CA ILE A 56 -9.92 -7.10 -6.66
C ILE A 56 -11.44 -7.31 -6.55
N PRO A 57 -11.98 -8.52 -6.78
CA PRO A 57 -13.44 -8.75 -6.82
C PRO A 57 -14.20 -8.33 -5.55
N ARG A 58 -13.50 -8.20 -4.42
CA ARG A 58 -14.08 -7.80 -3.13
C ARG A 58 -14.15 -6.30 -2.92
N TYR A 59 -13.54 -5.51 -3.81
CA TYR A 59 -13.67 -4.05 -3.85
C TYR A 59 -15.15 -3.63 -3.97
N GLU A 60 -15.92 -4.31 -4.83
CA GLU A 60 -17.34 -4.01 -5.06
C GLU A 60 -18.22 -4.11 -3.81
N THR A 61 -17.82 -4.98 -2.86
CA THR A 61 -18.56 -5.17 -1.60
C THR A 61 -18.25 -4.09 -0.56
N GLY A 62 -17.20 -3.30 -0.76
CA GLY A 62 -16.71 -2.32 0.23
C GLY A 62 -16.24 -2.98 1.54
N ASN A 63 -15.89 -4.26 1.53
CA ASN A 63 -15.46 -4.97 2.72
C ASN A 63 -13.95 -4.76 2.94
N TRP A 64 -13.62 -3.80 3.80
CA TRP A 64 -12.23 -3.44 4.11
C TRP A 64 -11.40 -4.61 4.62
N GLU A 65 -11.94 -5.43 5.53
CA GLU A 65 -11.22 -6.57 6.09
C GLU A 65 -10.80 -7.58 5.02
N LYS A 66 -11.70 -7.88 4.09
CA LYS A 66 -11.40 -8.78 2.98
C LYS A 66 -10.44 -8.14 1.97
N LEU A 67 -10.59 -6.85 1.69
CA LEU A 67 -9.67 -6.12 0.81
C LEU A 67 -8.25 -6.11 1.37
N LYS A 68 -8.08 -5.89 2.69
CA LYS A 68 -6.77 -5.99 3.36
C LYS A 68 -6.11 -7.36 3.14
N LEU A 69 -6.88 -8.44 3.22
CA LEU A 69 -6.34 -9.79 3.00
C LEU A 69 -5.84 -9.97 1.57
N ASP A 70 -6.60 -9.49 0.57
CA ASP A 70 -6.20 -9.57 -0.83
C ASP A 70 -4.97 -8.68 -1.12
N MET A 71 -4.92 -7.47 -0.55
CA MET A 71 -3.74 -6.60 -0.62
C MET A 71 -2.52 -7.25 0.04
N LYS A 72 -2.67 -7.88 1.21
CA LYS A 72 -1.59 -8.58 1.91
C LYS A 72 -1.06 -9.77 1.11
N ARG A 73 -1.92 -10.51 0.40
CA ARG A 73 -1.46 -11.59 -0.51
C ARG A 73 -0.59 -11.07 -1.65
N ARG A 74 -0.89 -9.86 -2.14
CA ARG A 74 -0.19 -9.26 -3.28
C ARG A 74 1.08 -8.49 -2.89
N TRP A 75 1.01 -7.70 -1.82
CA TRP A 75 2.04 -6.74 -1.40
C TRP A 75 2.51 -6.92 0.06
N GLY A 76 1.86 -7.79 0.83
CA GLY A 76 2.24 -8.07 2.23
C GLY A 76 3.46 -8.98 2.35
N THR A 77 3.91 -9.63 1.27
CA THR A 77 5.16 -10.39 1.24
C THR A 77 6.35 -9.47 1.04
N VAL A 78 6.79 -8.85 2.12
CA VAL A 78 8.18 -8.39 2.23
C VAL A 78 8.93 -9.45 3.03
N SER A 79 9.55 -10.43 2.36
CA SER A 79 10.55 -11.24 3.05
C SER A 79 11.57 -10.25 3.68
N PRO A 80 11.90 -10.39 4.97
CA PRO A 80 12.88 -9.53 5.65
C PRO A 80 14.21 -9.41 4.90
N GLU A 81 14.54 -10.40 4.07
CA GLU A 81 15.75 -10.48 3.23
C GLU A 81 15.86 -9.38 2.16
N ARG A 82 14.74 -8.85 1.64
CA ARG A 82 14.75 -7.75 0.66
C ARG A 82 14.79 -6.37 1.30
N ARG A 83 14.46 -6.27 2.60
CA ARG A 83 14.48 -5.00 3.37
C ARG A 83 15.90 -4.43 3.54
N TYR A 84 16.94 -5.26 3.42
CA TYR A 84 18.34 -4.86 3.66
C TYR A 84 19.25 -4.80 2.41
N LYS A 85 18.78 -5.12 1.19
CA LYS A 85 19.66 -5.20 0.00
C LYS A 85 19.67 -3.98 -0.92
N LEU A 86 18.70 -3.07 -0.86
CA LEU A 86 18.65 -1.95 -1.82
C LEU A 86 19.84 -0.97 -1.65
N SER A 87 20.25 -0.66 -0.42
CA SER A 87 21.47 0.15 -0.17
C SER A 87 22.77 -0.57 -0.54
N THR A 88 22.73 -1.90 -0.69
CA THR A 88 23.91 -2.72 -1.03
C THR A 88 24.06 -2.91 -2.53
N ILE A 89 22.98 -2.81 -3.31
CA ILE A 89 23.03 -2.94 -4.78
C ILE A 89 23.83 -1.80 -5.40
N ASP A 90 23.59 -0.55 -4.99
CA ASP A 90 24.37 0.59 -5.49
C ASP A 90 25.86 0.46 -5.11
N GLN A 91 26.15 -0.04 -3.90
CA GLN A 91 27.52 -0.29 -3.44
C GLN A 91 28.22 -1.45 -4.17
N LEU A 92 27.46 -2.40 -4.72
CA LEU A 92 28.01 -3.50 -5.53
C LEU A 92 28.34 -3.04 -6.95
N PHE A 93 27.52 -2.18 -7.57
CA PHE A 93 27.81 -1.64 -8.89
C PHE A 93 29.04 -0.73 -8.92
N THR A 94 29.26 0.08 -7.86
CA THR A 94 30.47 0.92 -7.76
C THR A 94 31.76 0.10 -7.61
N LYS A 95 31.69 -1.11 -7.03
CA LYS A 95 32.86 -1.97 -6.80
C LYS A 95 33.23 -2.90 -7.95
N ILE A 96 32.35 -3.09 -8.94
CA ILE A 96 32.60 -4.00 -10.07
C ILE A 96 33.22 -3.24 -11.27
N GLN A 97 33.28 -1.91 -11.22
CA GLN A 97 33.88 -1.07 -12.27
C GLN A 97 35.18 -0.34 -11.86
N GLN A 98 35.82 -0.75 -10.76
CA GLN A 98 37.15 -0.30 -10.32
C GLN A 98 38.07 -1.51 -10.15
#